data_AF-A0A8I3ARR1-F1
#
_entry.id   AF-A0A8I3ARR1-F1
#
_cell.length_a   1.000
_cell.length_b   1.000
_cell.length_c   1.000
_cell.angle_alpha   90.00
_cell.angle_beta   90.00
_cell.angle_gamma   90.00
#
_symmetry.space_group_name_H-M   'P 1'
#
loop_
_entity.id
_entity.type
_entity.pdbx_description
1 polymer ?
#
loop_
_entity_poly.entity_id
_entity_poly.type
_entity_poly.pdbx_seq_one_letter_code
_entity_poly.pdbx_strand_id
1 'polypeptide(L)'
;MSSRQQTSRHRLPGSIAQGRQLHPITIRWAPRFTPTAIMRVTLNITNPEAAQNDDIITLEIFPEMPLSTLRESIQAETGILPTSQHLYHNGNLLPSDDGSKTMTDLGIADNDMMAVHVRDMRVRGSQGRTAQATASSATGQDPELIRLQILGDPRLRAQAQQQQPQLAAVLEDPQRFAQMFNENYLREQRERAERQREIQRLNDDPFDEASQARIAEMIRQERVMENLQNAMEHNPEVFGRVHMLYVDVEVNGHQVKALVDSGAQATIMSPGCAEACGIMRLVDKRFSGIAKGVGTANIIGRVHSAQIKIGNSFLACSFTVMEGKSVDLLLGLDMLKRHQASIDLAKDKLIIQGEEVAFLSEADLPKETEEALEEEPRLPGPDGTTIGQRSGVVSGPGEGATQTSQQQRAPPAAAATAPPAAAPGVASPRSGAPEEAIQQLLDLGFERGPAIAALQATGNNVEYAAGLLFENQR
;
A
#
# COMPACT_ATOMS: atom_id res chain seq x y z
N MET A 1 22.56 -22.51 -57.24
CA MET A 1 21.24 -23.17 -57.07
C MET A 1 21.49 -24.63 -56.74
N SER A 2 20.85 -25.10 -55.66
CA SER A 2 21.23 -26.26 -54.86
C SER A 2 21.00 -27.62 -55.54
N SER A 3 21.84 -28.59 -55.22
CA SER A 3 21.72 -30.02 -55.56
C SER A 3 22.10 -30.88 -54.35
N ARG A 4 21.28 -31.88 -54.00
CA ARG A 4 21.61 -33.25 -53.52
C ARG A 4 20.44 -33.86 -52.72
N GLN A 5 19.84 -34.96 -53.23
CA GLN A 5 20.00 -36.38 -52.81
C GLN A 5 19.22 -36.72 -51.52
N GLN A 6 18.23 -37.62 -51.46
CA GLN A 6 18.00 -39.04 -51.86
C GLN A 6 17.93 -39.95 -50.61
N THR A 7 16.83 -40.74 -50.53
CA THR A 7 16.69 -42.12 -49.98
C THR A 7 16.85 -42.37 -48.46
N SER A 8 16.21 -43.34 -47.76
CA SER A 8 15.20 -44.38 -48.05
C SER A 8 14.85 -45.20 -46.76
N ARG A 9 13.55 -45.51 -46.57
CA ARG A 9 12.87 -46.77 -46.08
C ARG A 9 13.23 -47.47 -44.76
N HIS A 10 12.17 -47.87 -44.01
CA HIS A 10 11.66 -49.25 -43.74
C HIS A 10 10.63 -49.23 -42.57
N ARG A 11 9.70 -50.17 -42.30
CA ARG A 11 8.75 -51.06 -43.02
C ARG A 11 7.69 -51.54 -41.97
N LEU A 12 6.44 -51.78 -42.40
CA LEU A 12 5.20 -52.31 -41.74
C LEU A 12 5.32 -53.74 -41.14
N PRO A 13 4.35 -54.36 -40.37
CA PRO A 13 2.94 -54.75 -40.73
C PRO A 13 1.90 -54.68 -39.56
N GLY A 14 0.57 -54.83 -39.71
CA GLY A 14 -0.23 -55.88 -40.38
C GLY A 14 -1.77 -55.70 -40.20
N SER A 15 -2.53 -56.58 -40.86
CA SER A 15 -3.95 -56.50 -41.25
C SER A 15 -4.88 -57.46 -40.46
N ILE A 16 -6.21 -57.33 -40.62
CA ILE A 16 -7.33 -58.33 -40.65
C ILE A 16 -8.54 -57.78 -39.84
N ALA A 17 -9.64 -57.30 -40.43
CA ALA A 17 -10.78 -57.93 -41.13
C ALA A 17 -12.01 -58.30 -40.24
N GLN A 18 -13.15 -57.72 -40.66
CA GLN A 18 -14.57 -57.80 -40.32
C GLN A 18 -15.20 -59.03 -39.62
N GLY A 19 -16.24 -58.76 -38.81
CA GLY A 19 -17.58 -59.37 -38.97
C GLY A 19 -18.39 -59.73 -37.70
N ARG A 20 -19.50 -59.02 -37.43
CA ARG A 20 -20.88 -59.58 -37.22
C ARG A 20 -21.92 -58.51 -36.80
N GLN A 21 -23.08 -58.58 -37.47
CA GLN A 21 -24.30 -57.78 -37.26
C GLN A 21 -25.10 -58.23 -36.03
N LEU A 22 -25.84 -57.32 -35.37
CA LEU A 22 -27.18 -57.54 -34.80
C LEU A 22 -28.01 -56.23 -34.80
N HIS A 23 -29.33 -56.38 -35.00
CA HIS A 23 -30.37 -55.39 -35.31
C HIS A 23 -30.77 -54.42 -34.18
N PRO A 24 -31.45 -53.29 -34.49
CA PRO A 24 -31.64 -52.17 -33.57
C PRO A 24 -32.77 -52.40 -32.56
N ILE A 25 -32.51 -52.05 -31.29
CA ILE A 25 -33.54 -51.92 -30.26
C ILE A 25 -34.11 -50.50 -30.37
N THR A 26 -35.37 -50.39 -30.76
CA THR A 26 -36.14 -49.14 -30.73
C THR A 26 -36.51 -48.83 -29.28
N ILE A 27 -35.75 -47.96 -28.61
CA ILE A 27 -36.19 -47.30 -27.38
C ILE A 27 -36.94 -46.03 -27.79
N ARG A 28 -38.27 -46.01 -27.57
CA ARG A 28 -39.08 -44.81 -27.71
C ARG A 28 -38.64 -43.80 -26.66
N TRP A 29 -37.95 -42.75 -27.07
CA TRP A 29 -37.81 -41.54 -26.28
C TRP A 29 -39.04 -40.65 -26.52
N ALA A 30 -39.62 -40.20 -25.41
CA ALA A 30 -40.66 -39.19 -25.33
C ALA A 30 -40.17 -37.85 -25.96
N PRO A 31 -41.04 -36.85 -26.18
CA PRO A 31 -40.82 -35.81 -27.18
C PRO A 31 -39.55 -35.00 -26.90
N ARG A 32 -38.85 -34.69 -27.99
CA ARG A 32 -37.66 -33.83 -28.04
C ARG A 32 -37.94 -32.55 -27.23
N PHE A 33 -37.19 -32.34 -26.14
CA PHE A 33 -37.00 -31.00 -25.61
C PHE A 33 -36.35 -30.18 -26.72
N THR A 34 -37.07 -29.21 -27.25
CA THR A 34 -36.49 -28.12 -28.03
C THR A 34 -35.45 -27.42 -27.16
N PRO A 35 -34.26 -27.05 -27.68
CA PRO A 35 -33.34 -26.24 -26.90
C PRO A 35 -34.05 -24.93 -26.58
N THR A 36 -34.36 -24.73 -25.30
CA THR A 36 -34.89 -23.47 -24.79
C THR A 36 -33.87 -22.39 -25.12
N ALA A 37 -34.27 -21.34 -25.83
CA ALA A 37 -33.36 -20.25 -26.16
C ALA A 37 -32.85 -19.65 -24.84
N ILE A 38 -31.55 -19.77 -24.56
CA ILE A 38 -30.91 -19.15 -23.41
C ILE A 38 -30.76 -17.66 -23.74
N MET A 39 -31.25 -16.82 -22.85
CA MET A 39 -31.19 -15.37 -22.92
C MET A 39 -30.32 -14.85 -21.76
N ARG A 40 -29.83 -13.62 -21.86
CA ARG A 40 -29.02 -12.97 -20.83
C ARG A 40 -29.69 -11.67 -20.40
N VAL A 41 -29.69 -11.38 -19.11
CA VAL A 41 -30.10 -10.08 -18.59
C VAL A 41 -29.03 -9.52 -17.69
N THR A 42 -28.84 -8.21 -17.75
CA THR A 42 -27.90 -7.47 -16.91
C THR A 42 -28.69 -6.73 -15.83
N LEU A 43 -28.37 -6.99 -14.57
CA LEU A 43 -29.02 -6.39 -13.42
C LEU A 43 -28.09 -5.38 -12.77
N ASN A 44 -28.55 -4.15 -12.63
CA ASN A 44 -27.87 -3.13 -11.83
C ASN A 44 -28.50 -3.11 -10.42
N ILE A 45 -27.72 -3.39 -9.39
CA ILE A 45 -28.21 -3.52 -8.03
C ILE A 45 -27.83 -2.29 -7.23
N THR A 46 -28.83 -1.55 -6.76
CA THR A 46 -28.64 -0.38 -5.90
C THR A 46 -29.09 -0.71 -4.48
N ASN A 47 -28.14 -0.86 -3.56
CA ASN A 47 -28.38 -1.07 -2.14
C ASN A 47 -28.03 0.18 -1.31
N PRO A 48 -29.01 0.88 -0.71
CA PRO A 48 -28.77 2.12 0.02
C PRO A 48 -28.03 1.93 1.36
N GLU A 49 -27.96 0.70 1.89
CA GLU A 49 -27.24 0.39 3.14
C GLU A 49 -25.80 -0.06 2.91
N ALA A 50 -25.44 -0.45 1.68
CA ALA A 50 -24.05 -0.72 1.29
C ALA A 50 -23.43 0.59 0.81
N ALA A 51 -22.45 1.11 1.55
CA ALA A 51 -21.91 2.46 1.37
C ALA A 51 -21.21 2.72 0.02
N GLN A 52 -21.00 1.69 -0.81
CA GLN A 52 -20.46 1.77 -2.16
C GLN A 52 -20.68 0.39 -2.79
N ASN A 53 -21.53 0.30 -3.80
CA ASN A 53 -21.44 -0.61 -4.95
C ASN A 53 -22.77 -0.59 -5.71
N ASP A 54 -22.75 -0.06 -6.93
CA ASP A 54 -23.70 -0.48 -7.97
C ASP A 54 -23.16 -1.82 -8.49
N ASP A 55 -23.60 -2.92 -7.90
CA ASP A 55 -23.20 -4.26 -8.32
C ASP A 55 -23.92 -4.62 -9.62
N ILE A 56 -23.16 -4.88 -10.68
CA ILE A 56 -23.69 -5.31 -11.97
C ILE A 56 -23.51 -6.82 -12.10
N ILE A 57 -24.62 -7.56 -12.17
CA ILE A 57 -24.60 -9.01 -12.38
C ILE A 57 -25.27 -9.35 -13.71
N THR A 58 -24.75 -10.37 -14.40
CA THR A 58 -25.38 -10.90 -15.62
C THR A 58 -25.88 -12.31 -15.35
N LEU A 59 -27.18 -12.53 -15.58
CA LEU A 59 -27.81 -13.82 -15.36
C LEU A 59 -28.29 -14.43 -16.68
N GLU A 60 -28.12 -15.74 -16.80
CA GLU A 60 -28.72 -16.51 -17.90
C GLU A 60 -30.16 -16.89 -17.51
N ILE A 61 -31.11 -16.41 -18.32
CA ILE A 61 -32.54 -16.66 -18.15
C ILE A 61 -33.09 -17.40 -19.37
N PHE A 62 -34.32 -17.89 -19.28
CA PHE A 62 -35.04 -18.48 -20.41
C PHE A 62 -36.45 -17.88 -20.53
N PRO A 63 -37.06 -17.85 -21.72
CA PRO A 63 -38.34 -17.19 -21.99
C PRO A 63 -39.47 -17.60 -21.04
N GLU A 64 -39.49 -18.87 -20.63
CA GLU A 64 -40.50 -19.48 -19.76
C GLU A 64 -40.12 -19.40 -18.26
N MET A 65 -39.01 -18.74 -17.91
CA MET A 65 -38.58 -18.61 -16.51
C MET A 65 -39.59 -17.74 -15.76
N PRO A 66 -40.17 -18.21 -14.65
CA PRO A 66 -41.06 -17.38 -13.85
C PRO A 66 -40.27 -16.34 -13.05
N LEU A 67 -40.89 -15.20 -12.79
CA LEU A 67 -40.28 -14.09 -12.03
C LEU A 67 -39.80 -14.51 -10.63
N SER A 68 -40.47 -15.49 -9.99
CA SER A 68 -40.03 -16.04 -8.71
C SER A 68 -38.64 -16.69 -8.80
N THR A 69 -38.38 -17.44 -9.86
CA THR A 69 -37.09 -18.12 -10.07
C THR A 69 -35.98 -17.12 -10.34
N LEU A 70 -36.24 -16.03 -11.07
CA LEU A 70 -35.26 -14.94 -11.23
C LEU A 70 -34.90 -14.29 -9.89
N ARG A 71 -35.87 -14.07 -9.01
CA ARG A 71 -35.61 -13.51 -7.66
C ARG A 71 -34.78 -14.44 -6.79
N GLU A 72 -35.00 -15.74 -6.89
CA GLU A 72 -34.19 -16.78 -6.25
C GLU A 72 -32.77 -16.81 -6.82
N SER A 73 -32.59 -16.66 -8.14
CA SER A 73 -31.27 -16.55 -8.77
C SER A 73 -30.52 -15.30 -8.30
N ILE A 74 -31.20 -14.16 -8.18
CA ILE A 74 -30.60 -12.94 -7.61
C ILE A 74 -30.17 -13.17 -6.16
N GLN A 75 -31.02 -13.82 -5.35
CA GLN A 75 -30.67 -14.15 -3.97
C GLN A 75 -29.45 -15.07 -3.90
N ALA A 76 -29.35 -16.07 -4.77
CA ALA A 76 -28.24 -17.01 -4.79
C ALA A 76 -26.89 -16.34 -5.10
N GLU A 77 -26.89 -15.35 -5.99
CA GLU A 77 -25.67 -14.62 -6.38
C GLU A 77 -25.32 -13.47 -5.43
N THR A 78 -26.31 -12.82 -4.81
CA THR A 78 -26.11 -11.55 -4.09
C THR A 78 -26.39 -11.63 -2.59
N GLY A 79 -27.03 -12.70 -2.12
CA GLY A 79 -27.50 -12.85 -0.75
C GLY A 79 -28.74 -12.00 -0.38
N ILE A 80 -29.27 -11.18 -1.30
CA ILE A 80 -30.43 -10.31 -1.03
C ILE A 80 -31.72 -11.11 -1.05
N LEU A 81 -32.52 -11.04 0.03
CA LEU A 81 -33.80 -11.75 0.12
C LEU A 81 -34.83 -11.28 -0.93
N PRO A 82 -35.61 -12.18 -1.56
CA PRO A 82 -36.63 -11.84 -2.55
C PRO A 82 -37.63 -10.77 -2.09
N THR A 83 -37.95 -10.74 -0.79
CA THR A 83 -38.86 -9.76 -0.17
C THR A 83 -38.30 -8.35 -0.12
N SER A 84 -36.97 -8.20 -0.17
CA SER A 84 -36.29 -6.92 -0.15
C SER A 84 -35.92 -6.44 -1.57
N GLN A 85 -36.13 -7.28 -2.60
CA GLN A 85 -35.82 -6.98 -4.01
C GLN A 85 -36.99 -6.27 -4.71
N HIS A 86 -36.78 -5.03 -5.16
CA HIS A 86 -37.71 -4.31 -6.05
C HIS A 86 -37.11 -4.24 -7.46
N LEU A 87 -37.64 -5.06 -8.38
CA LEU A 87 -37.17 -5.19 -9.75
C LEU A 87 -37.87 -4.19 -10.67
N TYR A 88 -37.10 -3.45 -11.46
CA TYR A 88 -37.59 -2.51 -12.46
C TYR A 88 -37.11 -2.93 -13.85
N HIS A 89 -38.02 -2.94 -14.82
CA HIS A 89 -37.73 -3.14 -16.24
C HIS A 89 -38.32 -1.96 -17.02
N ASN A 90 -37.50 -1.29 -17.84
CA ASN A 90 -37.89 -0.08 -18.58
C ASN A 90 -38.55 1.01 -17.72
N GLY A 91 -38.11 1.15 -16.46
CA GLY A 91 -38.66 2.11 -15.49
C GLY A 91 -39.96 1.68 -14.80
N ASN A 92 -40.52 0.51 -15.15
CA ASN A 92 -41.72 -0.02 -14.52
C ASN A 92 -41.37 -1.03 -13.42
N LEU A 93 -41.96 -0.86 -12.24
CA LEU A 93 -41.82 -1.82 -11.13
C LEU A 93 -42.55 -3.11 -11.48
N LEU A 94 -41.83 -4.24 -11.48
CA LEU A 94 -42.43 -5.55 -11.64
C LEU A 94 -43.17 -5.94 -10.35
N PRO A 95 -44.44 -6.37 -10.44
CA PRO A 95 -45.26 -6.66 -9.26
C PRO A 95 -44.63 -7.78 -8.42
N SER A 96 -44.58 -7.56 -7.09
CA SER A 96 -44.02 -8.51 -6.13
C SER A 96 -44.88 -9.75 -5.92
N ASP A 97 -46.18 -9.65 -6.19
CA ASP A 97 -47.18 -10.68 -5.85
C ASP A 97 -47.46 -11.65 -7.02
N ASP A 98 -46.89 -11.40 -8.20
CA ASP A 98 -47.23 -12.09 -9.45
C ASP A 98 -46.06 -12.94 -9.96
N GLY A 99 -45.51 -13.78 -9.08
CA GLY A 99 -44.29 -14.57 -9.31
C GLY A 99 -44.42 -15.65 -10.39
N SER A 100 -45.62 -15.92 -10.90
CA SER A 100 -45.90 -16.95 -11.91
C SER A 100 -45.76 -16.46 -13.35
N LYS A 101 -45.70 -15.14 -13.58
CA LYS A 101 -45.48 -14.57 -14.92
C LYS A 101 -44.09 -14.89 -15.43
N THR A 102 -44.01 -15.28 -16.69
CA THR A 102 -42.75 -15.61 -17.35
C THR A 102 -42.02 -14.36 -17.82
N MET A 103 -40.72 -14.49 -18.13
CA MET A 103 -39.94 -13.40 -18.73
C MET A 103 -40.59 -12.88 -20.03
N THR A 104 -41.19 -13.78 -20.82
CA THR A 104 -41.93 -13.42 -22.04
C THR A 104 -43.19 -12.60 -21.74
N ASP A 105 -43.96 -12.98 -20.72
CA ASP A 105 -45.17 -12.25 -20.32
C ASP A 105 -44.86 -10.85 -19.78
N LEU A 106 -43.66 -10.69 -19.22
CA LEU A 106 -43.14 -9.41 -18.71
C LEU A 106 -42.43 -8.59 -19.79
N GLY A 107 -42.31 -9.12 -21.01
CA GLY A 107 -41.65 -8.43 -22.13
C GLY A 107 -40.14 -8.29 -21.99
N ILE A 108 -39.50 -9.15 -21.18
CA ILE A 108 -38.06 -9.15 -20.95
C ILE A 108 -37.38 -9.93 -22.08
N ALA A 109 -36.46 -9.26 -22.80
CA ALA A 109 -35.75 -9.78 -23.96
C ALA A 109 -34.27 -10.08 -23.67
N ASP A 110 -33.57 -10.63 -24.66
CA ASP A 110 -32.15 -10.99 -24.55
C ASP A 110 -31.29 -9.73 -24.55
N ASN A 111 -30.35 -9.66 -23.61
CA ASN A 111 -29.49 -8.53 -23.26
C ASN A 111 -30.22 -7.31 -22.67
N ASP A 112 -31.40 -7.51 -22.09
CA ASP A 112 -32.11 -6.43 -21.39
C ASP A 112 -31.41 -6.04 -20.08
N MET A 113 -31.50 -4.74 -19.76
CA MET A 113 -31.04 -4.16 -18.52
C MET A 113 -32.21 -3.99 -17.55
N MET A 114 -32.02 -4.43 -16.31
CA MET A 114 -33.00 -4.25 -15.23
C MET A 114 -32.33 -3.61 -14.01
N ALA A 115 -33.09 -2.89 -13.21
CA ALA A 115 -32.60 -2.33 -11.95
C ALA A 115 -33.21 -3.08 -10.76
N VAL A 116 -32.40 -3.39 -9.76
CA VAL A 116 -32.82 -4.01 -8.50
C VAL A 116 -32.57 -3.02 -7.39
N HIS A 117 -33.63 -2.52 -6.78
CA HIS A 117 -33.52 -1.71 -5.57
C HIS A 117 -33.76 -2.56 -4.33
N VAL A 118 -32.81 -2.49 -3.39
CA VAL A 118 -32.94 -3.19 -2.10
C VAL A 118 -33.68 -2.30 -1.11
N ARG A 119 -34.84 -2.75 -0.61
CA ARG A 119 -35.60 -2.05 0.45
C ARG A 119 -36.20 -3.06 1.42
N ASP A 120 -35.91 -2.89 2.71
CA ASP A 120 -36.54 -3.67 3.75
C ASP A 120 -37.96 -3.17 4.05
N MET A 121 -38.95 -4.04 3.84
CA MET A 121 -40.32 -3.83 4.33
C MET A 121 -40.37 -4.06 5.85
N ARG A 122 -39.92 -3.09 6.64
CA ARG A 122 -40.39 -2.97 8.02
C ARG A 122 -41.82 -2.44 7.97
N VAL A 123 -42.78 -3.34 8.19
CA VAL A 123 -44.21 -3.06 8.31
C VAL A 123 -44.42 -1.97 9.38
N ARG A 124 -44.65 -0.72 8.95
CA ARG A 124 -45.16 0.35 9.81
C ARG A 124 -46.64 0.06 10.08
N GLY A 125 -46.90 -0.71 11.12
CA GLY A 125 -48.23 -0.85 11.71
C GLY A 125 -48.69 0.49 12.29
N SER A 126 -49.80 1.00 11.77
CA SER A 126 -50.51 2.16 12.30
C SER A 126 -51.11 1.85 13.67
N GLN A 127 -50.79 2.64 14.69
CA GLN A 127 -51.74 2.97 15.76
C GLN A 127 -51.44 4.37 16.26
N GLY A 128 -52.35 5.29 15.95
CA GLY A 128 -52.34 6.61 16.56
C GLY A 128 -52.74 6.50 18.03
N ARG A 129 -52.01 7.20 18.90
CA ARG A 129 -52.55 7.81 20.12
C ARG A 129 -51.61 8.90 20.63
N THR A 130 -52.14 10.12 20.58
CA THR A 130 -51.96 11.26 21.50
C THR A 130 -50.57 11.55 22.04
N ALA A 131 -50.06 12.68 21.59
CA ALA A 131 -48.96 13.43 22.17
C ALA A 131 -49.05 13.54 23.70
N GLN A 132 -47.98 13.12 24.39
CA GLN A 132 -47.45 13.86 25.51
C GLN A 132 -45.93 13.65 25.58
N ALA A 133 -45.24 14.74 25.84
CA ALA A 133 -43.82 14.92 25.71
C ALA A 133 -42.98 13.94 26.53
N THR A 134 -41.95 13.36 25.88
CA THR A 134 -40.56 13.43 26.32
C THR A 134 -39.67 13.19 25.10
N ALA A 135 -38.85 14.18 24.77
CA ALA A 135 -37.80 14.07 23.78
C ALA A 135 -36.71 13.12 24.32
N SER A 136 -36.80 11.84 23.99
CA SER A 136 -35.77 10.86 24.30
C SER A 136 -35.76 9.76 23.24
N SER A 137 -35.29 10.11 22.05
CA SER A 137 -34.86 9.14 21.03
C SER A 137 -33.96 9.81 19.99
N ALA A 138 -32.89 10.46 20.45
CA ALA A 138 -31.65 10.46 19.69
C ALA A 138 -30.89 9.20 20.12
N THR A 139 -30.24 8.51 19.19
CA THR A 139 -29.35 7.37 19.45
C THR A 139 -28.30 7.76 20.49
N GLY A 140 -28.62 7.50 21.77
CA GLY A 140 -27.93 7.99 22.94
C GLY A 140 -26.89 7.00 23.41
N GLN A 141 -25.63 7.27 23.12
CA GLN A 141 -24.54 6.64 23.86
C GLN A 141 -24.57 7.21 25.28
N ASP A 142 -24.71 6.33 26.28
CA ASP A 142 -24.70 6.74 27.68
C ASP A 142 -23.28 7.19 28.05
N PRO A 143 -23.08 8.45 28.50
CA PRO A 143 -21.77 8.97 28.86
C PRO A 143 -21.08 8.11 29.93
N GLU A 144 -21.82 7.48 30.84
CA GLU A 144 -21.23 6.60 31.86
C GLU A 144 -20.67 5.30 31.28
N LEU A 145 -21.31 4.73 30.25
CA LEU A 145 -20.81 3.51 29.60
C LEU A 145 -19.48 3.78 28.89
N ILE A 146 -19.37 4.90 28.18
CA ILE A 146 -18.14 5.31 27.50
C ILE A 146 -17.04 5.62 28.52
N ARG A 147 -17.36 6.31 29.60
CA ARG A 147 -16.41 6.61 30.68
C ARG A 147 -15.84 5.32 31.28
N LEU A 148 -16.71 4.36 31.60
CA LEU A 148 -16.31 3.07 32.15
C LEU A 148 -15.49 2.24 31.15
N GLN A 149 -15.79 2.33 29.84
CA GLN A 149 -15.00 1.69 28.79
C GLN A 149 -13.57 2.25 28.74
N ILE A 150 -13.41 3.58 28.81
CA ILE A 150 -12.09 4.23 28.83
C ILE A 150 -11.33 3.92 30.12
N LEU A 151 -12.02 3.85 31.26
CA LEU A 151 -11.40 3.48 32.54
C LEU A 151 -11.00 2.01 32.60
N GLY A 152 -11.75 1.13 31.92
CA GLY A 152 -11.52 -0.30 31.86
C GLY A 152 -10.38 -0.74 30.94
N ASP A 153 -9.95 0.13 30.02
CA ASP A 153 -8.86 -0.15 29.09
C ASP A 153 -7.62 0.75 29.36
N PRO A 154 -6.51 0.18 29.87
CA PRO A 154 -5.27 0.93 30.14
C PRO A 154 -4.70 1.65 28.92
N ARG A 155 -4.91 1.12 27.71
CA ARG A 155 -4.39 1.72 26.46
C ARG A 155 -5.18 2.97 26.10
N LEU A 156 -6.51 2.90 26.16
CA LEU A 156 -7.40 4.04 25.90
C LEU A 156 -7.18 5.16 26.93
N ARG A 157 -6.91 4.79 28.19
CA ARG A 157 -6.58 5.75 29.24
C ARG A 157 -5.26 6.48 28.98
N ALA A 158 -4.22 5.77 28.58
CA ALA A 158 -2.93 6.37 28.23
C ALA A 158 -3.05 7.27 26.99
N GLN A 159 -3.84 6.85 25.99
CA GLN A 159 -4.11 7.63 24.79
C GLN A 159 -4.87 8.93 25.12
N ALA A 160 -5.90 8.87 25.95
CA ALA A 160 -6.62 10.06 26.41
C ALA A 160 -5.70 11.05 27.15
N GLN A 161 -4.74 10.56 27.94
CA GLN A 161 -3.75 11.40 28.61
C GLN A 161 -2.77 12.09 27.66
N GLN A 162 -2.35 11.42 26.59
CA GLN A 162 -1.40 11.99 25.62
C GLN A 162 -2.07 12.91 24.59
N GLN A 163 -3.22 12.51 24.05
CA GLN A 163 -3.86 13.22 22.93
C GLN A 163 -4.89 14.25 23.39
N GLN A 164 -5.55 14.03 24.53
CA GLN A 164 -6.66 14.89 24.97
C GLN A 164 -6.64 15.13 26.48
N PRO A 165 -5.69 15.95 26.99
CA PRO A 165 -5.47 16.16 28.43
C PRO A 165 -6.71 16.65 29.18
N GLN A 166 -7.59 17.41 28.49
CA GLN A 166 -8.86 17.90 29.05
C GLN A 166 -9.87 16.78 29.29
N LEU A 167 -9.92 15.77 28.42
CA LEU A 167 -10.73 14.57 28.60
C LEU A 167 -10.20 13.75 29.78
N ALA A 168 -8.88 13.58 29.85
CA ALA A 168 -8.23 12.83 30.93
C ALA A 168 -8.49 13.44 32.33
N ALA A 169 -8.56 14.77 32.42
CA ALA A 169 -8.79 15.49 33.67
C ALA A 169 -10.19 15.28 34.28
N VAL A 170 -11.18 14.87 33.47
CA VAL A 170 -12.57 14.67 33.92
C VAL A 170 -12.98 13.19 33.98
N LEU A 171 -12.13 12.24 33.55
CA LEU A 171 -12.44 10.80 33.53
C LEU A 171 -12.84 10.20 34.90
N GLU A 172 -12.23 10.72 35.97
CA GLU A 172 -12.46 10.26 37.35
C GLU A 172 -13.72 10.87 37.98
N ASP A 173 -14.31 11.90 37.37
CA ASP A 173 -15.52 12.58 37.85
C ASP A 173 -16.70 12.30 36.89
N PRO A 174 -17.63 11.40 37.26
CA PRO A 174 -18.80 11.04 36.46
C PRO A 174 -19.62 12.26 35.98
N GLN A 175 -19.81 13.25 36.86
CA GLN A 175 -20.66 14.40 36.56
C GLN A 175 -19.98 15.35 35.57
N ARG A 176 -18.68 15.61 35.76
CA ARG A 176 -17.91 16.46 34.84
C ARG A 176 -17.68 15.80 33.48
N PHE A 177 -17.45 14.49 33.46
CA PHE A 177 -17.35 13.74 32.22
C PHE A 177 -18.64 13.82 31.41
N ALA A 178 -19.79 13.56 32.04
CA ALA A 178 -21.09 13.62 31.38
C ALA A 178 -21.42 15.03 30.84
N GLN A 179 -21.07 16.09 31.58
CA GLN A 179 -21.24 17.48 31.11
C GLN A 179 -20.42 17.74 29.84
N MET A 180 -19.12 17.45 29.87
CA MET A 180 -18.23 17.69 28.74
C MET A 180 -18.57 16.81 27.53
N PHE A 181 -18.95 15.54 27.76
CA PHE A 181 -19.39 14.63 26.71
C PHE A 181 -20.65 15.15 26.01
N ASN A 182 -21.64 15.60 26.77
CA ASN A 182 -22.88 16.16 26.22
C ASN A 182 -22.64 17.46 25.46
N GLU A 183 -21.78 18.35 25.96
CA GLU A 183 -21.42 19.59 25.26
C GLU A 183 -20.73 19.31 23.92
N ASN A 184 -19.77 18.39 23.89
CA ASN A 184 -19.09 17.98 22.67
C ASN A 184 -20.06 17.32 21.68
N TYR A 185 -20.95 16.44 22.16
CA TYR A 185 -21.97 15.80 21.35
C TYR A 185 -22.95 16.82 20.74
N LEU A 186 -23.41 17.80 21.53
CA LEU A 186 -24.29 18.89 21.07
C LEU A 186 -23.60 19.81 20.06
N ARG A 187 -22.28 20.03 20.21
CA ARG A 187 -21.48 20.79 19.26
C ARG A 187 -21.34 20.04 17.94
N GLU A 188 -20.96 18.77 18.01
CA GLU A 188 -20.80 17.92 16.83
C GLU A 188 -22.12 17.74 16.08
N GLN A 189 -23.24 17.56 16.79
CA GLN A 189 -24.57 17.54 16.17
C GLN A 189 -24.90 18.85 15.45
N ARG A 190 -24.55 20.00 16.03
CA ARG A 190 -24.79 21.31 15.40
C ARG A 190 -23.96 21.46 14.13
N GLU A 191 -22.68 21.14 14.18
CA GLU A 191 -21.77 21.19 13.02
C GLU A 191 -22.27 20.25 11.90
N ARG A 192 -22.71 19.03 12.25
CA ARG A 192 -23.32 18.09 11.29
C ARG A 192 -24.61 18.65 10.70
N ALA A 193 -25.50 19.21 11.50
CA ALA A 193 -26.75 19.78 11.04
C ALA A 193 -26.54 21.01 10.13
N GLU A 194 -25.56 21.85 10.42
CA GLU A 194 -25.18 22.98 9.58
C GLU A 194 -24.62 22.51 8.23
N ARG A 195 -23.68 21.54 8.25
CA ARG A 195 -23.16 20.92 7.01
C ARG A 195 -24.28 20.31 6.17
N GLN A 196 -25.21 19.60 6.81
CA GLN A 196 -26.37 18.99 6.13
C GLN A 196 -27.25 20.06 5.46
N ARG A 197 -27.49 21.18 6.14
CA ARG A 197 -28.27 22.31 5.59
C ARG A 197 -27.56 22.99 4.44
N GLU A 198 -26.22 23.09 4.49
CA GLU A 198 -25.43 23.66 3.42
C GLU A 198 -25.44 22.79 2.17
N ILE A 199 -25.25 21.46 2.32
CA ILE A 199 -25.41 20.49 1.22
C ILE A 199 -26.82 20.57 0.63
N GLN A 200 -27.84 20.66 1.48
CA GLN A 200 -29.22 20.74 1.02
C GLN A 200 -29.48 22.04 0.24
N ARG A 201 -28.97 23.18 0.71
CA ARG A 201 -29.02 24.45 -0.05
C ARG A 201 -28.33 24.36 -1.40
N LEU A 202 -27.19 23.69 -1.48
CA LEU A 202 -26.47 23.48 -2.75
C LEU A 202 -27.26 22.57 -3.71
N ASN A 203 -28.09 21.67 -3.18
CA ASN A 203 -28.96 20.78 -3.96
C ASN A 203 -30.33 21.39 -4.30
N ASP A 204 -30.79 22.41 -3.57
CA ASP A 204 -32.11 23.02 -3.74
C ASP A 204 -32.24 23.79 -5.08
N ASP A 205 -31.11 24.25 -5.65
CA ASP A 205 -31.06 24.78 -7.03
C ASP A 205 -30.04 23.99 -7.88
N PRO A 206 -30.47 22.88 -8.50
CA PRO A 206 -29.60 22.06 -9.35
C PRO A 206 -29.09 22.77 -10.60
N PHE A 207 -29.61 23.95 -10.97
CA PHE A 207 -29.23 24.69 -12.17
C PHE A 207 -28.33 25.90 -11.88
N ASP A 208 -28.04 26.18 -10.61
CA ASP A 208 -27.10 27.21 -10.21
C ASP A 208 -25.65 26.76 -10.44
N GLU A 209 -24.95 27.43 -11.36
CA GLU A 209 -23.56 27.12 -11.72
C GLU A 209 -22.61 27.17 -10.51
N ALA A 210 -22.84 28.08 -9.56
CA ALA A 210 -22.01 28.20 -8.36
C ALA A 210 -22.22 27.02 -7.40
N SER A 211 -23.45 26.54 -7.25
CA SER A 211 -23.78 25.36 -6.44
C SER A 211 -23.26 24.08 -7.08
N GLN A 212 -23.40 23.90 -8.40
CA GLN A 212 -22.80 22.79 -9.13
C GLN A 212 -21.27 22.77 -9.02
N ALA A 213 -20.61 23.93 -9.13
CA ALA A 213 -19.16 24.02 -8.98
C ALA A 213 -18.69 23.62 -7.57
N ARG A 214 -19.43 24.02 -6.52
CA ARG A 214 -19.13 23.62 -5.14
C ARG A 214 -19.36 22.13 -4.91
N ILE A 215 -20.44 21.56 -5.45
CA ILE A 215 -20.72 20.13 -5.38
C ILE A 215 -19.62 19.34 -6.09
N ALA A 216 -19.24 19.77 -7.30
CA ALA A 216 -18.16 19.14 -8.06
C ALA A 216 -16.82 19.20 -7.31
N GLU A 217 -16.51 20.31 -6.66
CA GLU A 217 -15.29 20.44 -5.86
C GLU A 217 -15.31 19.57 -4.59
N MET A 218 -16.45 19.47 -3.90
CA MET A 218 -16.60 18.54 -2.77
C MET A 218 -16.41 17.08 -3.20
N ILE A 219 -17.04 16.66 -4.30
CA ILE A 219 -16.88 15.30 -4.85
C ILE A 219 -15.42 15.05 -5.25
N ARG A 220 -14.77 16.05 -5.86
CA ARG A 220 -13.35 15.96 -6.23
C ARG A 220 -12.49 15.76 -4.98
N GLN A 221 -12.71 16.54 -3.92
CA GLN A 221 -11.98 16.43 -2.67
C GLN A 221 -12.21 15.07 -2.00
N GLU A 222 -13.45 14.58 -1.93
CA GLU A 222 -13.77 13.25 -1.41
C GLU A 222 -13.04 12.15 -2.17
N ARG A 223 -13.06 12.18 -3.50
CA ARG A 223 -12.32 11.18 -4.32
C ARG A 223 -10.82 11.26 -4.13
N VAL A 224 -10.27 12.46 -3.93
CA VAL A 224 -8.83 12.63 -3.65
C VAL A 224 -8.48 12.03 -2.29
N MET A 225 -9.29 12.27 -1.26
CA MET A 225 -9.07 11.68 0.07
C MET A 225 -9.24 10.16 0.05
N GLU A 226 -10.25 9.65 -0.65
CA GLU A 226 -10.48 8.21 -0.80
C GLU A 226 -9.30 7.54 -1.51
N ASN A 227 -8.78 8.15 -2.59
CA ASN A 227 -7.60 7.65 -3.27
C ASN A 227 -6.35 7.70 -2.38
N LEU A 228 -6.19 8.76 -1.57
CA LEU A 228 -5.10 8.85 -0.58
C LEU A 228 -5.21 7.74 0.45
N GLN A 229 -6.38 7.54 1.04
CA GLN A 229 -6.63 6.48 2.02
C GLN A 229 -6.36 5.10 1.42
N ASN A 230 -6.86 4.84 0.20
CA ASN A 230 -6.61 3.59 -0.51
C ASN A 230 -5.12 3.37 -0.76
N ALA A 231 -4.39 4.42 -1.15
CA ALA A 231 -2.95 4.35 -1.30
C ALA A 231 -2.25 4.06 0.04
N MET A 232 -2.67 4.68 1.15
CA MET A 232 -2.08 4.44 2.47
C MET A 232 -2.33 3.01 2.97
N GLU A 233 -3.51 2.46 2.70
CA GLU A 233 -3.89 1.10 3.13
C GLU A 233 -3.26 0.01 2.27
N HIS A 234 -3.26 0.18 0.93
CA HIS A 234 -2.87 -0.89 0.02
C HIS A 234 -1.43 -0.73 -0.52
N ASN A 235 -0.93 0.50 -0.60
CA ASN A 235 0.37 0.83 -1.18
C ASN A 235 1.18 1.79 -0.27
N PRO A 236 1.47 1.42 0.99
CA PRO A 236 2.21 2.30 1.90
C PRO A 236 3.58 2.71 1.35
N GLU A 237 4.18 1.89 0.47
CA GLU A 237 5.45 2.17 -0.21
C GLU A 237 5.42 3.41 -1.12
N VAL A 238 4.24 3.84 -1.60
CA VAL A 238 4.09 5.07 -2.40
C VAL A 238 4.44 6.32 -1.60
N PHE A 239 4.35 6.24 -0.27
CA PHE A 239 4.75 7.29 0.66
C PHE A 239 6.17 7.10 1.21
N GLY A 240 6.81 5.97 0.90
CA GLY A 240 8.19 5.69 1.24
C GLY A 240 9.14 6.50 0.37
N ARG A 241 10.24 6.97 0.96
CA ARG A 241 11.32 7.59 0.19
C ARG A 241 12.09 6.50 -0.54
N VAL A 242 12.13 6.57 -1.87
CA VAL A 242 12.97 5.68 -2.67
C VAL A 242 14.39 6.24 -2.67
N HIS A 243 15.33 5.48 -2.11
CA HIS A 243 16.74 5.85 -2.12
C HIS A 243 17.38 5.56 -3.48
N MET A 244 18.36 6.37 -3.83
CA MET A 244 19.09 6.23 -5.09
C MET A 244 20.07 5.05 -5.02
N LEU A 245 20.31 4.40 -6.16
CA LEU A 245 21.18 3.23 -6.25
C LEU A 245 22.67 3.65 -6.26
N TYR A 246 23.39 3.34 -5.20
CA TYR A 246 24.84 3.55 -5.13
C TYR A 246 25.61 2.25 -4.98
N VAL A 247 26.82 2.20 -5.52
CA VAL A 247 27.76 1.09 -5.32
C VAL A 247 29.14 1.64 -4.96
N ASP A 248 29.88 0.91 -4.11
CA ASP A 248 31.28 1.20 -3.84
C ASP A 248 32.15 0.81 -5.03
N VAL A 249 32.97 1.75 -5.48
CA VAL A 249 33.95 1.54 -6.55
C VAL A 249 35.30 2.09 -6.17
N GLU A 250 36.36 1.46 -6.65
CA GLU A 250 37.73 1.89 -6.39
C GLU A 250 38.36 2.40 -7.70
N VAL A 251 38.76 3.67 -7.72
CA VAL A 251 39.41 4.31 -8.88
C VAL A 251 40.85 4.65 -8.50
N ASN A 252 41.81 3.95 -9.11
CA ASN A 252 43.24 4.17 -8.84
C ASN A 252 43.59 4.16 -7.32
N GLY A 253 43.02 3.19 -6.59
CA GLY A 253 43.24 3.03 -5.15
C GLY A 253 42.34 3.87 -4.23
N HIS A 254 41.51 4.76 -4.79
CA HIS A 254 40.61 5.62 -4.03
C HIS A 254 39.18 5.08 -4.07
N GLN A 255 38.58 4.90 -2.89
CA GLN A 255 37.18 4.48 -2.76
C GLN A 255 36.25 5.65 -3.07
N VAL A 256 35.29 5.42 -3.96
CA VAL A 256 34.32 6.39 -4.46
C VAL A 256 32.95 5.72 -4.49
N LYS A 257 31.91 6.45 -4.07
CA LYS A 257 30.53 5.98 -4.18
C LYS A 257 29.99 6.38 -5.54
N ALA A 258 29.67 5.40 -6.38
CA ALA A 258 29.16 5.64 -7.72
C ALA A 258 27.64 5.53 -7.75
N LEU A 259 26.97 6.60 -8.21
CA LEU A 259 25.54 6.59 -8.51
C LEU A 259 25.27 5.78 -9.77
N VAL A 260 24.41 4.78 -9.71
CA VAL A 260 24.01 3.95 -10.84
C VAL A 260 22.77 4.57 -11.50
N ASP A 261 22.94 5.13 -12.69
CA ASP A 261 21.88 5.87 -13.38
C ASP A 261 21.76 5.42 -14.85
N SER A 262 20.72 4.63 -15.12
CA SER A 262 20.40 4.17 -16.48
C SER A 262 19.77 5.26 -17.35
N GLY A 263 19.31 6.36 -16.76
CA GLY A 263 18.77 7.54 -17.45
C GLY A 263 19.85 8.47 -18.00
N ALA A 264 21.07 8.40 -17.47
CA ALA A 264 22.20 9.15 -17.99
C ALA A 264 22.81 8.47 -19.21
N GLN A 265 22.94 9.20 -20.33
CA GLN A 265 23.58 8.67 -21.54
C GLN A 265 25.09 8.42 -21.36
N ALA A 266 25.76 9.23 -20.53
CA ALA A 266 27.20 9.19 -20.35
C ALA A 266 27.58 9.05 -18.87
N THR A 267 28.65 8.30 -18.62
CA THR A 267 29.28 8.21 -17.30
C THR A 267 30.04 9.51 -17.03
N ILE A 268 29.78 10.10 -15.86
CA ILE A 268 30.25 11.45 -15.49
C ILE A 268 31.04 11.36 -14.19
N MET A 269 32.13 12.12 -14.10
CA MET A 269 32.94 12.25 -12.90
C MET A 269 33.13 13.73 -12.53
N SER A 270 33.07 14.04 -11.24
CA SER A 270 33.34 15.39 -10.74
C SER A 270 34.84 15.72 -10.89
N PRO A 271 35.21 17.02 -11.04
CA PRO A 271 36.62 17.41 -11.11
C PRO A 271 37.38 17.06 -9.82
N GLY A 272 36.75 17.27 -8.66
CA GLY A 272 37.32 16.93 -7.35
C GLY A 272 37.60 15.44 -7.20
N CYS A 273 36.68 14.58 -7.66
CA CYS A 273 36.88 13.14 -7.69
C CYS A 273 38.05 12.75 -8.62
N ALA A 274 38.15 13.35 -9.81
CA ALA A 274 39.24 13.08 -10.75
C ALA A 274 40.63 13.51 -10.21
N GLU A 275 40.67 14.60 -9.44
CA GLU A 275 41.86 15.08 -8.73
C GLU A 275 42.24 14.14 -7.59
N ALA A 276 41.28 13.78 -6.73
CA ALA A 276 41.48 12.86 -5.62
C ALA A 276 41.99 11.49 -6.10
N CYS A 277 41.41 10.96 -7.18
CA CYS A 277 41.83 9.70 -7.78
C CYS A 277 43.17 9.80 -8.53
N GLY A 278 43.75 10.99 -8.69
CA GLY A 278 45.01 11.20 -9.41
C GLY A 278 44.93 10.91 -10.93
N ILE A 279 43.73 10.91 -11.49
CA ILE A 279 43.49 10.64 -12.92
C ILE A 279 43.36 11.92 -13.76
N MET A 280 43.51 13.10 -13.15
CA MET A 280 43.42 14.39 -13.85
C MET A 280 44.40 14.52 -15.03
N ARG A 281 45.55 13.83 -14.96
CA ARG A 281 46.53 13.72 -16.06
C ARG A 281 46.03 12.99 -17.31
N LEU A 282 44.96 12.20 -17.19
CA LEU A 282 44.35 11.44 -18.29
C LEU A 282 43.21 12.20 -18.99
N VAL A 283 42.86 13.40 -18.49
CA VAL A 283 41.76 14.20 -19.02
C VAL A 283 42.18 14.87 -20.32
N ASP A 284 41.56 14.45 -21.42
CA ASP A 284 41.73 15.06 -22.72
C ASP A 284 40.83 16.31 -22.86
N LYS A 285 41.45 17.48 -22.74
CA LYS A 285 40.78 18.79 -22.82
C LYS A 285 40.24 19.12 -24.21
N ARG A 286 40.60 18.36 -25.26
CA ARG A 286 40.02 18.56 -26.61
C ARG A 286 38.53 18.24 -26.66
N PHE A 287 38.05 17.46 -25.69
CA PHE A 287 36.65 17.12 -25.51
C PHE A 287 35.97 18.02 -24.46
N SER A 288 36.54 19.19 -24.18
CA SER A 288 35.89 20.22 -23.37
C SER A 288 34.73 20.89 -24.14
N GLY A 289 33.79 21.45 -23.41
CA GLY A 289 32.62 22.08 -23.99
C GLY A 289 31.54 22.36 -22.95
N ILE A 290 30.38 22.81 -23.41
CA ILE A 290 29.24 23.08 -22.52
C ILE A 290 28.20 21.98 -22.75
N ALA A 291 27.94 21.17 -21.71
CA ALA A 291 26.84 20.23 -21.71
C ALA A 291 25.53 21.02 -21.61
N LYS A 292 24.71 20.97 -22.67
CA LYS A 292 23.34 21.51 -22.66
C LYS A 292 22.37 20.36 -22.42
N GLY A 293 21.71 20.36 -21.26
CA GLY A 293 20.70 19.38 -20.85
C GLY A 293 19.79 19.97 -19.77
N VAL A 294 19.57 19.24 -18.67
CA VAL A 294 18.81 19.68 -17.47
C VAL A 294 19.63 20.69 -16.63
N GLY A 295 20.19 21.69 -17.30
CA GLY A 295 21.20 22.61 -16.78
C GLY A 295 22.30 22.90 -17.82
N THR A 296 23.08 23.97 -17.58
CA THR A 296 24.32 24.25 -18.30
C THR A 296 25.50 23.88 -17.41
N ALA A 297 26.26 22.88 -17.82
CA ALA A 297 27.43 22.43 -17.06
C ALA A 297 28.67 22.46 -17.96
N ASN A 298 29.80 22.88 -17.39
CA ASN A 298 31.06 23.01 -18.12
C ASN A 298 31.80 21.66 -18.09
N ILE A 299 32.06 21.10 -19.26
CA ILE A 299 32.85 19.88 -19.44
C ILE A 299 34.32 20.28 -19.52
N ILE A 300 35.11 19.83 -18.55
CA ILE A 300 36.56 20.07 -18.50
C ILE A 300 37.28 19.24 -19.56
N GLY A 301 36.80 18.01 -19.79
CA GLY A 301 37.34 17.10 -20.79
C GLY A 301 36.84 15.67 -20.62
N ARG A 302 37.51 14.73 -21.29
CA ARG A 302 37.13 13.31 -21.25
C ARG A 302 38.33 12.42 -20.93
N VAL A 303 38.14 11.47 -20.03
CA VAL A 303 39.05 10.34 -19.84
C VAL A 303 38.58 9.21 -20.75
N HIS A 304 39.41 8.83 -21.73
CA HIS A 304 39.02 7.83 -22.74
C HIS A 304 38.99 6.41 -22.17
N SER A 305 39.90 6.11 -21.24
CA SER A 305 40.01 4.81 -20.60
C SER A 305 40.75 4.93 -19.27
N ALA A 306 40.13 4.55 -18.17
CA ALA A 306 40.78 4.25 -16.91
C ALA A 306 40.16 3.00 -16.28
N GLN A 307 40.96 2.24 -15.54
CA GLN A 307 40.51 1.05 -14.83
C GLN A 307 39.80 1.47 -13.55
N ILE A 308 38.58 0.98 -13.35
CA ILE A 308 37.85 1.06 -12.09
C ILE A 308 37.63 -0.34 -11.57
N LYS A 309 37.64 -0.50 -10.26
CA LYS A 309 37.37 -1.77 -9.62
C LYS A 309 35.99 -1.71 -8.98
N ILE A 310 35.14 -2.67 -9.32
CA ILE A 310 33.79 -2.83 -8.78
C ILE A 310 33.73 -4.25 -8.22
N GLY A 311 33.58 -4.39 -6.90
CA GLY A 311 33.85 -5.67 -6.23
C GLY A 311 35.30 -6.11 -6.43
N ASN A 312 35.49 -7.23 -7.13
CA ASN A 312 36.79 -7.83 -7.46
C ASN A 312 37.17 -7.66 -8.94
N SER A 313 36.25 -7.17 -9.77
CA SER A 313 36.45 -7.02 -11.21
C SER A 313 37.02 -5.65 -11.57
N PHE A 314 37.98 -5.64 -12.50
CA PHE A 314 38.56 -4.41 -13.06
C PHE A 314 37.94 -4.11 -14.42
N LEU A 315 37.30 -2.95 -14.53
CA LEU A 315 36.54 -2.51 -15.69
C LEU A 315 37.20 -1.29 -16.34
N ALA A 316 37.46 -1.39 -17.64
CA ALA A 316 37.92 -0.25 -18.43
C ALA A 316 36.75 0.68 -18.76
N CYS A 317 36.75 1.88 -18.16
CA CYS A 317 35.66 2.84 -18.26
C CYS A 317 36.13 4.20 -18.82
N SER A 318 35.23 4.89 -19.51
CA SER A 318 35.46 6.26 -19.99
C SER A 318 34.61 7.23 -19.18
N PHE A 319 35.16 8.40 -18.84
CA PHE A 319 34.50 9.39 -17.99
C PHE A 319 34.45 10.74 -18.67
N THR A 320 33.30 11.40 -18.61
CA THR A 320 33.20 12.82 -18.94
C THR A 320 33.39 13.62 -17.65
N VAL A 321 34.43 14.45 -17.58
CA VAL A 321 34.73 15.25 -16.40
C VAL A 321 33.99 16.58 -16.53
N MET A 322 33.06 16.85 -15.62
CA MET A 322 32.12 17.97 -15.74
C MET A 322 31.85 18.65 -14.39
N GLU A 323 31.82 19.98 -14.38
CA GLU A 323 31.52 20.81 -13.22
C GLU A 323 30.00 20.85 -12.92
N GLY A 324 29.63 21.01 -11.65
CA GLY A 324 28.25 21.31 -11.26
C GLY A 324 27.33 20.10 -11.05
N LYS A 325 27.86 18.87 -10.95
CA LYS A 325 27.09 17.71 -10.49
C LYS A 325 27.37 17.46 -9.00
N SER A 326 26.33 17.30 -8.20
CA SER A 326 26.39 17.00 -6.75
C SER A 326 26.80 15.55 -6.44
N VAL A 327 27.34 14.82 -7.42
CA VAL A 327 27.78 13.44 -7.27
C VAL A 327 29.19 13.30 -7.82
N ASP A 328 30.04 12.59 -7.08
CA ASP A 328 31.44 12.39 -7.45
C ASP A 328 31.60 11.53 -8.70
N LEU A 329 30.83 10.44 -8.78
CA LEU A 329 30.85 9.53 -9.90
C LEU A 329 29.43 9.06 -10.19
N LEU A 330 29.02 9.20 -11.45
CA LEU A 330 27.80 8.64 -11.98
C LEU A 330 28.16 7.61 -13.05
N LEU A 331 27.72 6.37 -12.84
CA LEU A 331 27.81 5.27 -13.79
C LEU A 331 26.59 5.30 -14.71
N GLY A 332 26.82 5.78 -15.92
CA GLY A 332 25.79 5.97 -16.93
C GLY A 332 25.53 4.74 -17.80
N LEU A 333 24.52 4.84 -18.64
CA LEU A 333 24.08 3.79 -19.54
C LEU A 333 25.16 3.33 -20.52
N ASP A 334 26.10 4.19 -20.89
CA ASP A 334 27.23 3.85 -21.76
C ASP A 334 28.12 2.74 -21.18
N MET A 335 28.49 2.86 -19.90
CA MET A 335 29.32 1.87 -19.22
C MET A 335 28.50 0.67 -18.76
N LEU A 336 27.25 0.88 -18.32
CA LEU A 336 26.33 -0.22 -17.98
C LEU A 336 26.11 -1.14 -19.18
N LYS A 337 25.83 -0.58 -20.37
CA LYS A 337 25.68 -1.38 -21.60
C LYS A 337 26.98 -2.03 -22.03
N ARG A 338 28.11 -1.30 -21.96
CA ARG A 338 29.42 -1.83 -22.36
C ARG A 338 29.80 -3.09 -21.58
N HIS A 339 29.54 -3.09 -20.28
CA HIS A 339 29.90 -4.20 -19.38
C HIS A 339 28.74 -5.16 -19.11
N GLN A 340 27.67 -5.07 -19.91
CA GLN A 340 26.47 -5.93 -19.81
C GLN A 340 25.92 -6.01 -18.38
N ALA A 341 25.84 -4.86 -17.72
CA ALA A 341 25.36 -4.76 -16.35
C ALA A 341 23.88 -5.11 -16.25
N SER A 342 23.50 -5.77 -15.16
CA SER A 342 22.11 -6.00 -14.76
C SER A 342 21.86 -5.33 -13.41
N ILE A 343 20.90 -4.40 -13.38
CA ILE A 343 20.41 -3.77 -12.15
C ILE A 343 19.31 -4.69 -11.62
N ASP A 344 19.63 -5.52 -10.63
CA ASP A 344 18.69 -6.47 -10.03
C ASP A 344 18.12 -5.87 -8.74
N LEU A 345 16.96 -5.23 -8.86
CA LEU A 345 16.24 -4.64 -7.73
C LEU A 345 15.57 -5.68 -6.84
N ALA A 346 15.36 -6.91 -7.31
CA ALA A 346 14.78 -7.97 -6.49
C ALA A 346 15.82 -8.53 -5.50
N LYS A 347 17.09 -8.56 -5.90
CA LYS A 347 18.21 -8.94 -5.02
C LYS A 347 18.89 -7.75 -4.34
N ASP A 348 18.57 -6.53 -4.76
CA ASP A 348 19.26 -5.29 -4.38
C ASP A 348 20.76 -5.31 -4.72
N LYS A 349 21.08 -5.72 -5.96
CA LYS A 349 22.47 -5.84 -6.44
C LYS A 349 22.67 -5.34 -7.87
N LEU A 350 23.86 -4.79 -8.11
CA LEU A 350 24.41 -4.57 -9.44
C LEU A 350 25.22 -5.79 -9.87
N ILE A 351 24.81 -6.44 -10.95
CA ILE A 351 25.52 -7.57 -11.53
C ILE A 351 26.33 -7.08 -12.72
N ILE A 352 27.66 -7.15 -12.66
CA ILE A 352 28.56 -6.76 -13.77
C ILE A 352 29.56 -7.88 -14.02
N GLN A 353 29.70 -8.31 -15.29
CA GLN A 353 30.62 -9.39 -15.70
C GLN A 353 30.45 -10.70 -14.88
N GLY A 354 29.25 -10.96 -14.37
CA GLY A 354 28.94 -12.13 -13.54
C GLY A 354 29.27 -11.97 -12.05
N GLU A 355 29.82 -10.82 -11.64
CA GLU A 355 30.00 -10.47 -10.24
C GLU A 355 28.79 -9.72 -9.69
N GLU A 356 28.29 -10.14 -8.54
CA GLU A 356 27.18 -9.47 -7.84
C GLU A 356 27.73 -8.51 -6.78
N VAL A 357 27.38 -7.23 -6.88
CA VAL A 357 27.76 -6.17 -5.93
C VAL A 357 26.51 -5.58 -5.31
N ALA A 358 26.43 -5.55 -3.98
CA ALA A 358 25.28 -5.00 -3.26
C ALA A 358 25.18 -3.48 -3.45
N PHE A 359 23.95 -2.97 -3.54
CA PHE A 359 23.72 -1.53 -3.43
C PHE A 359 23.97 -1.06 -1.99
N LEU A 360 24.31 0.22 -1.83
CA LEU A 360 24.53 0.83 -0.53
C LEU A 360 23.20 1.05 0.20
N SER A 361 23.22 0.81 1.52
CA SER A 361 22.10 1.11 2.40
C SER A 361 21.94 2.63 2.60
N GLU A 362 20.77 3.06 3.08
CA GLU A 362 20.49 4.49 3.37
C GLU A 362 21.57 5.13 4.26
N ALA A 363 22.03 4.43 5.29
CA ALA A 363 23.05 4.91 6.22
C ALA A 363 24.43 5.14 5.56
N ASP A 364 24.66 4.51 4.42
CA ASP A 364 25.92 4.56 3.68
C ASP A 364 25.85 5.48 2.46
N LEU A 365 24.79 6.26 2.28
CA LEU A 365 24.71 7.23 1.19
C LEU A 365 25.60 8.46 1.44
N PRO A 366 26.07 9.16 0.38
CA PRO A 366 26.79 10.41 0.54
C PRO A 366 25.91 11.48 1.22
N LYS A 367 26.38 12.05 2.33
CA LYS A 367 25.67 13.09 3.11
C LYS A 367 25.25 14.31 2.28
N GLU A 368 26.04 14.66 1.28
CA GLU A 368 25.73 15.76 0.34
C GLU A 368 24.46 15.51 -0.48
N THR A 369 24.09 14.24 -0.71
CA THR A 369 22.82 13.87 -1.36
C THR A 369 21.65 14.00 -0.38
N GLU A 370 21.90 13.70 0.90
CA GLU A 370 20.93 13.83 2.00
C GLU A 370 20.61 15.32 2.26
N GLU A 371 21.64 16.16 2.38
CA GLU A 371 21.51 17.62 2.57
C GLU A 371 20.81 18.31 1.39
N ALA A 372 21.10 17.90 0.14
CA ALA A 372 20.45 18.43 -1.05
C ALA A 372 18.95 18.07 -1.15
N LEU A 373 18.52 16.96 -0.55
CA LEU A 373 17.13 16.54 -0.45
C LEU A 373 16.40 17.23 0.72
N GLU A 374 17.11 17.55 1.80
CA GLU A 374 16.57 18.31 2.93
C GLU A 374 16.35 19.80 2.62
N GLU A 375 17.23 20.42 1.82
CA GLU A 375 17.11 21.82 1.39
C GLU A 375 16.09 22.04 0.26
N GLU A 376 15.41 20.98 -0.20
CA GLU A 376 14.45 21.11 -1.28
C GLU A 376 13.23 21.93 -0.85
N PRO A 377 12.84 22.99 -1.60
CA PRO A 377 11.65 23.76 -1.28
C PRO A 377 10.41 22.87 -1.37
N ARG A 378 9.66 22.78 -0.26
CA ARG A 378 8.45 21.96 -0.17
C ARG A 378 7.21 22.83 -0.32
N LEU A 379 6.25 22.36 -1.11
CA LEU A 379 4.93 22.98 -1.24
C LEU A 379 3.98 22.36 -0.21
N PRO A 380 3.23 23.17 0.56
CA PRO A 380 2.17 22.66 1.40
C PRO A 380 1.07 22.07 0.52
N GLY A 381 0.73 20.81 0.77
CA GLY A 381 -0.41 20.11 0.22
C GLY A 381 -1.62 20.16 1.18
N PRO A 382 -2.80 19.67 0.73
CA PRO A 382 -3.96 19.52 1.60
C PRO A 382 -3.65 18.60 2.80
N ASP A 383 -4.30 18.86 3.93
CA ASP A 383 -4.19 18.10 5.18
C ASP A 383 -2.77 17.95 5.77
N GLY A 384 -1.91 18.95 5.56
CA GLY A 384 -0.58 19.00 6.17
C GLY A 384 0.48 18.12 5.49
N THR A 385 0.15 17.57 4.32
CA THR A 385 1.14 16.92 3.44
C THR A 385 2.12 17.97 2.89
N THR A 386 3.35 17.57 2.58
CA THR A 386 4.31 18.46 1.90
C THR A 386 4.89 17.76 0.68
N ILE A 387 4.96 18.46 -0.44
CA ILE A 387 5.48 17.93 -1.70
C ILE A 387 6.82 18.57 -2.01
N GLY A 388 7.87 17.79 -2.18
CA GLY A 388 9.15 18.28 -2.69
C GLY A 388 9.00 18.79 -4.13
N GLN A 389 9.38 20.05 -4.39
CA GLN A 389 9.24 20.66 -5.73
C GLN A 389 10.10 20.04 -6.84
N ARG A 390 11.25 19.45 -6.50
CA ARG A 390 12.21 18.83 -7.44
C ARG A 390 12.11 17.31 -7.46
N SER A 391 11.87 16.69 -6.31
CA SER A 391 11.79 15.23 -6.13
C SER A 391 10.37 14.69 -6.33
N GLY A 392 9.33 15.52 -6.11
CA GLY A 392 7.93 15.11 -6.22
C GLY A 392 7.46 14.19 -5.08
N VAL A 393 8.33 13.92 -4.09
CA VAL A 393 8.03 13.10 -2.91
C VAL A 393 7.00 13.80 -2.04
N VAL A 394 5.97 13.05 -1.64
CA VAL A 394 4.90 13.50 -0.75
C VAL A 394 5.19 13.00 0.67
N SER A 395 5.56 13.90 1.57
CA SER A 395 5.67 13.61 3.01
C SER A 395 4.35 13.86 3.73
N GLY A 396 3.98 12.96 4.63
CA GLY A 396 2.75 13.06 5.42
C GLY A 396 2.79 14.14 6.52
N PRO A 397 1.63 14.48 7.11
CA PRO A 397 1.54 15.40 8.25
C PRO A 397 2.22 14.79 9.49
N GLY A 398 3.51 15.05 9.67
CA GLY A 398 4.27 14.59 10.84
C GLY A 398 5.79 14.55 10.67
N GLU A 399 6.30 14.50 9.44
CA GLU A 399 7.76 14.37 9.20
C GLU A 399 8.50 15.71 9.19
N GLY A 400 7.81 16.82 9.42
CA GLY A 400 8.35 18.19 9.41
C GLY A 400 8.76 18.76 10.76
N ALA A 401 8.80 17.95 11.84
CA ALA A 401 9.21 18.41 13.16
C ALA A 401 10.70 18.14 13.41
N THR A 402 11.52 19.12 13.02
CA THR A 402 12.84 19.46 13.56
C THR A 402 13.26 18.72 14.84
N GLN A 403 14.17 17.75 14.72
CA GLN A 403 15.07 17.39 15.82
C GLN A 403 16.18 18.44 15.89
N THR A 404 15.88 19.61 16.46
CA THR A 404 16.91 20.52 16.95
C THR A 404 17.58 19.89 18.16
N SER A 405 18.77 19.33 17.97
CA SER A 405 19.66 18.90 19.05
C SER A 405 20.13 20.13 19.84
N GLN A 406 19.35 20.54 20.85
CA GLN A 406 19.82 21.47 21.86
C GLN A 406 20.76 20.72 22.82
N GLN A 407 22.05 21.01 22.68
CA GLN A 407 23.08 20.75 23.68
C GLN A 407 22.65 21.38 25.02
N GLN A 408 22.12 20.56 25.93
CA GLN A 408 22.00 20.93 27.33
C GLN A 408 23.37 20.84 28.00
N ARG A 409 23.95 22.02 28.17
CA ARG A 409 25.15 22.32 28.93
C ARG A 409 24.86 22.09 30.42
N ALA A 410 25.41 21.02 31.00
CA ALA A 410 25.38 20.81 32.45
C ALA A 410 26.30 21.82 33.17
N PRO A 411 25.95 22.33 34.35
CA PRO A 411 26.80 23.21 35.15
C PRO A 411 27.86 22.41 35.94
N PRO A 412 28.98 23.04 36.37
CA PRO A 412 30.05 22.33 37.06
C PRO A 412 29.77 22.27 38.58
N ALA A 413 29.97 21.10 39.19
CA ALA A 413 30.02 20.95 40.64
C ALA A 413 31.43 20.53 41.06
N ALA A 414 32.01 21.32 41.98
CA ALA A 414 33.35 21.17 42.51
C ALA A 414 33.43 20.15 43.65
N ALA A 415 34.56 19.44 43.65
CA ALA A 415 35.30 18.74 44.70
C ALA A 415 34.69 18.54 46.11
N ALA A 416 34.71 17.28 46.59
CA ALA A 416 35.23 16.93 47.93
C ALA A 416 35.53 15.40 48.09
N THR A 417 36.80 15.11 48.37
CA THR A 417 37.37 14.09 49.29
C THR A 417 37.03 12.57 49.18
N ALA A 418 38.08 11.78 48.93
CA ALA A 418 38.24 10.33 49.25
C ALA A 418 38.80 10.15 50.69
N PRO A 419 39.18 8.93 51.24
CA PRO A 419 39.20 7.53 50.73
C PRO A 419 38.75 6.50 51.85
N PRO A 420 39.16 5.19 51.95
CA PRO A 420 39.95 4.33 51.06
C PRO A 420 39.49 2.84 50.84
N ALA A 421 40.10 2.25 49.80
CA ALA A 421 40.65 0.88 49.66
C ALA A 421 39.74 -0.37 49.61
N ALA A 422 39.69 -1.00 48.42
CA ALA A 422 40.30 -2.32 48.16
C ALA A 422 40.33 -2.63 46.65
N ALA A 423 41.47 -3.07 46.13
CA ALA A 423 41.66 -3.71 44.82
C ALA A 423 42.23 -5.14 45.09
N PRO A 424 42.37 -6.07 44.11
CA PRO A 424 42.11 -6.01 42.66
C PRO A 424 41.30 -7.20 42.10
N GLY A 425 40.89 -7.14 40.82
CA GLY A 425 40.37 -8.33 40.13
C GLY A 425 39.96 -8.06 38.67
N VAL A 426 40.82 -8.47 37.73
CA VAL A 426 40.58 -8.46 36.28
C VAL A 426 39.60 -9.59 35.91
N ALA A 427 38.52 -9.31 35.17
CA ALA A 427 37.77 -10.31 34.40
C ALA A 427 36.93 -9.70 33.26
N SER A 428 37.02 -10.35 32.09
CA SER A 428 36.41 -10.05 30.78
C SER A 428 34.87 -10.00 30.74
N PRO A 429 34.24 -9.40 29.71
CA PRO A 429 32.78 -9.45 29.56
C PRO A 429 32.35 -10.85 29.12
N ARG A 430 31.51 -11.50 29.94
CA ARG A 430 30.79 -12.73 29.57
C ARG A 430 29.56 -12.37 28.75
N SER A 431 29.52 -12.80 27.50
CA SER A 431 28.32 -12.97 26.69
C SER A 431 27.55 -14.21 27.18
N GLY A 432 26.45 -14.02 27.89
CA GLY A 432 25.54 -15.08 28.30
C GLY A 432 24.14 -14.52 28.57
N ALA A 433 23.11 -15.22 28.10
CA ALA A 433 21.72 -14.86 28.37
C ALA A 433 21.44 -14.94 29.89
N PRO A 434 20.63 -14.03 30.46
CA PRO A 434 20.34 -14.03 31.89
C PRO A 434 19.65 -15.34 32.30
N GLU A 435 20.19 -16.01 33.32
CA GLU A 435 19.75 -17.35 33.76
C GLU A 435 18.28 -17.38 34.21
N GLU A 436 17.77 -16.24 34.67
CA GLU A 436 16.37 -16.00 35.05
C GLU A 436 15.42 -16.06 33.84
N ALA A 437 15.83 -15.54 32.68
CA ALA A 437 15.07 -15.63 31.44
C ALA A 437 15.02 -17.05 30.87
N ILE A 438 16.12 -17.81 31.04
CA ILE A 438 16.19 -19.22 30.66
C ILE A 438 15.24 -20.05 31.55
N GLN A 439 15.17 -19.75 32.85
CA GLN A 439 14.28 -20.42 33.78
C GLN A 439 12.80 -20.19 33.45
N GLN A 440 12.41 -18.96 33.05
CA GLN A 440 11.03 -18.66 32.64
C GLN A 440 10.59 -19.46 31.40
N LEU A 441 11.49 -19.69 30.44
CA LEU A 441 11.21 -20.52 29.27
C LEU A 441 11.17 -22.03 29.61
N LEU A 442 11.98 -22.47 30.57
CA LEU A 442 11.92 -23.84 31.11
C LEU A 442 10.60 -24.10 31.84
N ASP A 443 10.12 -23.14 32.62
CA ASP A 443 8.85 -23.22 33.36
C ASP A 443 7.64 -23.25 32.40
N LEU A 444 7.78 -22.67 31.20
CA LEU A 444 6.82 -22.77 30.10
C LEU A 444 6.88 -24.11 29.34
N GLY A 445 7.80 -24.99 29.70
CA GLY A 445 7.93 -26.35 29.14
C GLY A 445 8.92 -26.50 27.98
N PHE A 446 9.74 -25.48 27.69
CA PHE A 446 10.74 -25.53 26.63
C PHE A 446 12.07 -26.10 27.11
N GLU A 447 12.78 -26.85 26.27
CA GLU A 447 14.10 -27.38 26.62
C GLU A 447 15.17 -26.27 26.69
N ARG A 448 16.15 -26.45 27.58
CA ARG A 448 17.17 -25.43 27.90
C ARG A 448 17.98 -24.99 26.66
N GLY A 449 18.29 -25.91 25.76
CA GLY A 449 19.08 -25.62 24.55
C GLY A 449 18.36 -24.65 23.60
N PRO A 450 17.15 -25.01 23.11
CA PRO A 450 16.31 -24.11 22.31
C PRO A 450 15.99 -22.78 23.00
N ALA A 451 15.75 -22.77 24.32
CA ALA A 451 15.49 -21.56 25.09
C ALA A 451 16.67 -20.57 25.05
N ILE A 452 17.90 -21.05 25.17
CA ILE A 452 19.11 -20.20 25.09
C ILE A 452 19.28 -19.65 23.68
N ALA A 453 19.08 -20.47 22.65
CA ALA A 453 19.20 -20.04 21.25
C ALA A 453 18.13 -18.99 20.90
N ALA A 454 16.90 -19.18 21.34
CA ALA A 454 15.81 -18.22 21.13
C ALA A 454 16.09 -16.89 21.87
N LEU A 455 16.55 -16.93 23.12
CA LEU A 455 16.93 -15.72 23.86
C LEU A 455 18.11 -14.99 23.21
N GLN A 456 19.07 -15.71 22.65
CA GLN A 456 20.18 -15.07 21.91
C GLN A 456 19.69 -14.41 20.62
N ALA A 457 18.76 -15.05 19.90
CA ALA A 457 18.18 -14.51 18.68
C ALA A 457 17.27 -13.29 18.93
N THR A 458 16.64 -13.20 20.11
CA THR A 458 15.72 -12.11 20.47
C THR A 458 16.33 -11.07 21.40
N GLY A 459 17.66 -11.04 21.54
CA GLY A 459 18.35 -10.03 22.37
C GLY A 459 18.03 -10.13 23.87
N ASN A 460 17.78 -11.34 24.36
CA ASN A 460 17.35 -11.71 25.72
C ASN A 460 15.91 -11.29 26.09
N ASN A 461 15.05 -11.06 25.10
CA ASN A 461 13.64 -10.80 25.34
C ASN A 461 12.84 -12.12 25.44
N VAL A 462 12.28 -12.40 26.63
CA VAL A 462 11.57 -13.65 26.97
C VAL A 462 10.27 -13.82 26.19
N GLU A 463 9.49 -12.76 25.99
CA GLU A 463 8.19 -12.83 25.30
C GLU A 463 8.37 -13.18 23.82
N TYR A 464 9.34 -12.54 23.17
CA TYR A 464 9.69 -12.85 21.78
C TYR A 464 10.34 -14.23 21.65
N ALA A 465 11.17 -14.63 22.60
CA ALA A 465 11.77 -15.98 22.59
C ALA A 465 10.70 -17.07 22.76
N ALA A 466 9.71 -16.86 23.63
CA ALA A 466 8.59 -17.78 23.80
C ALA A 466 7.75 -17.88 22.51
N GLY A 467 7.42 -16.75 21.88
CA GLY A 467 6.69 -16.73 20.60
C GLY A 467 7.41 -17.51 19.50
N LEU A 468 8.72 -17.31 19.36
CA LEU A 468 9.57 -17.98 18.37
C LEU A 468 9.69 -19.50 18.64
N LEU A 469 9.65 -19.92 19.91
CA LEU A 469 9.65 -21.33 20.29
C LEU A 469 8.29 -22.01 20.08
N PHE A 470 7.17 -21.29 20.28
CA PHE A 470 5.83 -21.80 19.99
C PHE A 470 5.59 -21.95 18.48
N GLU A 471 6.13 -21.04 17.67
CA GLU A 471 6.00 -21.09 16.21
C GLU A 471 6.77 -22.28 15.60
N ASN A 472 7.91 -22.65 16.20
CA ASN A 472 8.72 -23.81 15.78
C ASN A 472 8.22 -25.17 16.32
N GLN A 473 7.14 -25.21 17.11
CA GLN A 473 6.51 -26.45 17.58
C GLN A 473 5.24 -26.84 16.79
N ARG A 474 4.83 -26.04 15.80
CA ARG A 474 3.78 -26.39 14.82
C ARG A 474 4.37 -27.06 13.61
#